data_AF-A0AAD1Q7B6-F1
#
_entry.id   AF-A0AAD1Q7B6-F1
#
_cell.length_a   1.000
_cell.length_b   1.000
_cell.length_c   1.000
_cell.angle_alpha   90.00
_cell.angle_beta   90.00
_cell.angle_gamma   90.00
#
_symmetry.space_group_name_H-M   'P 1'
#
loop_
_entity.id
_entity.type
_entity.pdbx_description
1 polymer ?
#
loop_
_entity_poly.entity_id
_entity_poly.type
_entity_poly.pdbx_seq_one_letter_code
_entity_poly.pdbx_strand_id
1 'polypeptide(L)'
;MDIIEPEIIPEGRRVKLFKLDERKATYTPVGKLAKQLKRKPQTLREWIKLLLIYSPDMFQHYRPKKAYNPYIVEWLTRINSYDLSEPASAPRPEIIEDYVKLNATLYTFKTFTEELQNEYETEVRANAAKSTIFDSEKLVKIA
;
A
#
# COMPACT_ATOMS: atom_id res chain seq x y z
N MET A 1 -0.46 32.13 13.97
CA MET A 1 0.37 31.59 12.87
C MET A 1 1.50 30.91 13.58
N ASP A 2 1.40 29.59 13.77
CA ASP A 2 2.39 28.86 14.54
C ASP A 2 3.29 28.13 13.56
N ILE A 3 4.54 28.60 13.53
CA ILE A 3 5.63 28.07 12.73
C ILE A 3 6.01 26.71 13.34
N ILE A 4 5.86 25.64 12.58
CA ILE A 4 6.32 24.31 12.99
C ILE A 4 7.83 24.27 12.72
N GLU A 5 8.65 24.31 13.77
CA GLU A 5 10.09 24.04 13.68
C GLU A 5 10.32 22.56 13.37
N PRO A 6 11.24 22.21 12.45
CA PRO A 6 11.60 20.83 12.20
C PRO A 6 12.49 20.32 13.33
N GLU A 7 11.96 19.42 14.16
CA GLU A 7 12.74 18.66 15.12
C GLU A 7 13.73 17.75 14.35
N ILE A 8 15.02 18.10 14.38
CA ILE A 8 16.10 17.28 13.80
C ILE A 8 16.31 16.09 14.74
N ILE A 9 15.88 14.90 14.31
CA ILE A 9 16.06 13.67 15.07
C ILE A 9 17.38 12.99 14.63
N PRO A 10 18.27 12.58 15.55
CA PRO A 10 19.59 12.02 15.23
C PRO A 10 19.53 10.71 14.43
N GLU A 11 20.60 10.47 13.66
CA GLU A 11 20.80 9.34 12.74
C GLU A 11 20.35 7.97 13.31
N GLY A 12 19.59 7.21 12.50
CA GLY A 12 19.43 5.76 12.68
C GLY A 12 18.03 5.19 12.99
N ARG A 13 16.93 5.94 12.88
CA ARG A 13 15.59 5.38 13.15
C ARG A 13 14.56 5.61 12.03
N ARG A 14 14.25 4.50 11.35
CA ARG A 14 13.02 4.14 10.59
C ARG A 14 11.97 5.25 10.46
N VAL A 15 11.75 5.73 9.24
CA VAL A 15 10.57 6.51 8.86
C VAL A 15 9.32 5.62 8.97
N LYS A 16 8.36 6.01 9.82
CA LYS A 16 7.00 5.47 9.85
C LYS A 16 6.08 6.47 9.16
N LEU A 17 5.34 6.02 8.16
CA LEU A 17 4.33 6.81 7.46
C LEU A 17 2.96 6.57 8.12
N PHE A 18 2.18 7.62 8.38
CA PHE A 18 0.82 7.51 8.92
C PHE A 18 -0.14 8.57 8.33
N LYS A 19 -1.39 8.16 8.09
CA LYS A 19 -2.61 8.98 8.19
C LYS A 19 -3.08 8.99 9.67
N LEU A 20 -3.71 10.08 10.09
CA LEU A 20 -3.78 10.50 11.50
C LEU A 20 -4.72 9.72 12.45
N ASP A 21 -5.52 8.75 11.99
CA ASP A 21 -6.47 8.03 12.90
C ASP A 21 -6.28 6.52 13.04
N GLU A 22 -5.30 5.91 12.36
CA GLU A 22 -4.89 4.54 12.63
C GLU A 22 -3.46 4.50 13.16
N ARG A 23 -3.30 4.84 14.45
CA ARG A 23 -2.04 4.70 15.19
C ARG A 23 -1.68 3.22 15.38
N LYS A 24 -1.29 2.54 14.30
CA LYS A 24 -0.41 1.36 14.17
C LYS A 24 -0.63 0.72 12.78
N ALA A 25 0.29 0.95 11.84
CA ALA A 25 0.47 0.08 10.69
C ALA A 25 0.80 -1.31 11.23
N THR A 26 -0.22 -2.15 11.33
CA THR A 26 -0.08 -3.46 11.96
C THR A 26 0.51 -4.37 10.90
N TYR A 27 1.74 -4.82 11.12
CA TYR A 27 2.34 -5.82 10.26
C TYR A 27 1.34 -6.98 10.12
N THR A 28 0.99 -7.35 8.90
CA THR A 28 0.01 -8.40 8.65
C THR A 28 0.69 -9.75 8.69
N PRO A 29 0.33 -10.67 9.61
CA PRO A 29 0.91 -11.99 9.66
C PRO A 29 0.76 -12.72 8.31
N VAL A 30 1.81 -13.42 7.85
CA VAL A 30 1.80 -14.08 6.53
C VAL A 30 0.60 -15.03 6.38
N GLY A 31 0.29 -15.79 7.43
CA GLY A 31 -0.87 -16.69 7.43
C GLY A 31 -2.21 -15.97 7.34
N LYS A 32 -2.33 -14.77 7.95
CA LYS A 32 -3.53 -13.95 7.87
C LYS A 32 -3.71 -13.40 6.45
N LEU A 33 -2.64 -12.84 5.87
CA LEU A 33 -2.68 -12.34 4.50
C LEU A 33 -2.97 -13.45 3.49
N ALA A 34 -2.31 -14.61 3.62
CA ALA A 34 -2.55 -15.76 2.77
C ALA A 34 -4.02 -16.20 2.80
N LYS A 35 -4.64 -16.21 3.99
CA LYS A 35 -6.07 -16.51 4.14
C LYS A 35 -6.96 -15.45 3.48
N GLN A 36 -6.65 -14.16 3.67
CA GLN A 36 -7.39 -13.05 3.05
C GLN A 36 -7.35 -13.10 1.52
N LEU A 37 -6.18 -13.36 0.96
CA LEU A 37 -5.97 -13.47 -0.49
C LEU A 37 -6.40 -14.82 -1.07
N LYS A 38 -6.85 -15.76 -0.23
CA LYS A 38 -7.18 -17.15 -0.62
C LYS A 38 -6.01 -17.87 -1.32
N ARG A 39 -4.78 -17.63 -0.85
CA ARG A 39 -3.54 -18.24 -1.38
C ARG A 39 -2.83 -19.08 -0.32
N LYS A 40 -1.90 -19.91 -0.77
CA LYS A 40 -0.96 -20.60 0.13
C LYS A 40 0.11 -19.61 0.58
N PRO A 41 0.61 -19.71 1.84
CA PRO A 41 1.76 -18.90 2.29
C PRO A 41 3.03 -19.07 1.44
N GLN A 42 3.15 -20.20 0.74
CA GLN A 42 4.25 -20.47 -0.17
C GLN A 42 4.18 -19.58 -1.43
N THR A 43 2.99 -19.39 -2.00
CA THR A 43 2.75 -18.52 -3.15
C THR A 43 3.16 -17.07 -2.85
N LEU A 44 2.82 -16.56 -1.65
CA LEU A 44 3.25 -15.22 -1.25
C LEU A 44 4.78 -15.10 -1.16
N ARG A 45 5.45 -16.16 -0.70
CA ARG A 45 6.92 -16.17 -0.63
C ARG A 45 7.56 -16.18 -2.02
N GLU A 46 6.95 -16.85 -3.00
CA GLU A 46 7.41 -16.84 -4.39
C GLU A 46 7.25 -15.46 -5.02
N TRP A 47 6.11 -14.81 -4.84
CA TRP A 47 5.90 -13.44 -5.33
C TRP A 47 6.85 -12.42 -4.70
N ILE A 48 7.16 -12.56 -3.41
CA ILE A 48 8.18 -11.72 -2.76
C ILE A 48 9.56 -11.94 -3.36
N LYS A 49 9.93 -13.18 -3.73
CA LYS A 49 11.21 -13.40 -4.41
C LYS A 49 11.26 -12.65 -5.74
N LEU A 50 10.19 -12.68 -6.52
CA LEU A 50 10.11 -11.91 -7.78
C LEU A 50 10.25 -10.41 -7.52
N LEU A 51 9.53 -9.88 -6.53
CA LEU A 51 9.64 -8.48 -6.11
C LEU A 51 11.08 -8.12 -5.68
N LEU A 52 11.75 -8.98 -4.92
CA LEU A 52 13.13 -8.75 -4.50
C LEU A 52 14.14 -8.82 -5.65
N ILE A 53 13.87 -9.59 -6.69
CA ILE A 53 14.74 -9.72 -7.86
C ILE A 53 14.58 -8.50 -8.78
N TYR A 54 13.34 -8.10 -9.05
CA TYR A 54 13.06 -7.12 -10.11
C TYR A 54 12.83 -5.70 -9.62
N SER A 55 12.31 -5.51 -8.40
CA SER A 55 11.92 -4.17 -7.91
C SER A 55 13.11 -3.44 -7.26
N PRO A 56 13.47 -2.21 -7.69
CA PRO A 56 14.77 -1.58 -7.36
C PRO A 56 15.09 -1.38 -5.88
N ASP A 57 14.10 -1.03 -5.05
CA ASP A 57 14.30 -0.66 -3.64
C ASP A 57 13.70 -1.68 -2.66
N MET A 58 13.10 -2.75 -3.17
CA MET A 58 12.31 -3.70 -2.36
C MET A 58 13.13 -4.31 -1.23
N PHE A 59 14.42 -4.59 -1.48
CA PHE A 59 15.34 -5.15 -0.48
C PHE A 59 15.54 -4.24 0.74
N GLN A 60 15.42 -2.92 0.59
CA GLN A 60 15.63 -1.95 1.66
C GLN A 60 14.44 -1.95 2.64
N HIS A 61 13.25 -2.26 2.13
CA HIS A 61 11.99 -2.22 2.87
C HIS A 61 11.47 -3.62 3.26
N TYR A 62 12.04 -4.68 2.69
CA TYR A 62 11.73 -6.06 3.05
C TYR A 62 12.56 -6.54 4.24
N ARG A 63 11.91 -7.22 5.19
CA ARG A 63 12.59 -8.03 6.18
C ARG A 63 11.90 -9.40 6.27
N PRO A 64 12.64 -10.51 6.12
CA PRO A 64 12.06 -11.83 6.28
C PRO A 64 11.55 -11.98 7.72
N LYS A 65 10.22 -11.97 7.87
CA LYS A 65 9.51 -12.06 9.14
C LYS A 65 8.23 -12.86 8.97
N LYS A 66 7.63 -13.26 10.10
CA LYS A 66 6.29 -13.88 10.15
C LYS A 66 5.15 -12.93 9.79
N ALA A 67 5.45 -11.67 9.44
CA ALA A 67 4.46 -10.67 9.07
C ALA A 67 5.05 -9.65 8.08
N TYR A 68 4.21 -9.14 7.19
CA TYR A 68 4.55 -8.16 6.15
C TYR A 68 4.10 -6.75 6.55
N ASN A 69 4.89 -5.74 6.15
CA ASN A 69 4.50 -4.34 6.30
C ASN A 69 3.47 -3.94 5.21
N PRO A 70 2.79 -2.79 5.33
CA PRO A 70 1.78 -2.37 4.36
C PRO A 70 2.30 -2.25 2.93
N TYR A 71 3.53 -1.78 2.75
CA TYR A 71 4.19 -1.70 1.44
C TYR A 71 4.25 -3.05 0.71
N ILE A 72 4.69 -4.10 1.43
CA ILE A 72 4.74 -5.47 0.89
C ILE A 72 3.33 -6.03 0.69
N VAL A 73 2.38 -5.73 1.59
CA VAL A 73 0.99 -6.17 1.48
C VAL A 73 0.33 -5.60 0.22
N GLU A 74 0.55 -4.34 -0.08
CA GLU A 74 -0.02 -3.65 -1.26
C GLU A 74 0.39 -4.35 -2.55
N TRP A 75 1.69 -4.54 -2.78
CA TRP A 75 2.18 -5.18 -3.99
C TRP A 75 1.76 -6.65 -4.13
N LEU A 76 1.72 -7.39 -3.01
CA LEU A 76 1.19 -8.76 -3.05
C LEU A 76 -0.31 -8.78 -3.37
N THR A 77 -1.05 -7.76 -2.95
CA THR A 77 -2.48 -7.64 -3.26
C THR A 77 -2.68 -7.33 -4.73
N ARG A 78 -1.88 -6.43 -5.33
CA ARG A 78 -1.94 -6.15 -6.78
C ARG A 78 -1.58 -7.35 -7.64
N ILE A 79 -0.51 -8.08 -7.27
CA ILE A 79 -0.15 -9.34 -7.95
C ILE A 79 -1.30 -10.35 -7.84
N ASN A 80 -1.93 -10.46 -6.67
CA ASN A 80 -3.07 -11.35 -6.48
C ASN A 80 -4.27 -10.95 -7.34
N SER A 81 -4.57 -9.65 -7.45
CA SER A 81 -5.67 -9.15 -8.27
C SER A 81 -5.44 -9.43 -9.74
N TYR A 82 -4.22 -9.25 -10.24
CA TYR A 82 -3.83 -9.65 -11.60
C TYR A 82 -3.97 -11.17 -11.80
N ASP A 83 -3.44 -11.98 -10.89
CA ASP A 83 -3.57 -13.45 -10.99
C ASP A 83 -5.04 -13.92 -11.00
N LEU A 84 -5.95 -13.18 -10.34
CA LEU A 84 -7.38 -13.47 -10.34
C LEU A 84 -8.11 -12.98 -11.59
N SER A 85 -7.58 -11.99 -12.31
CA SER A 85 -8.14 -11.56 -13.59
C SER A 85 -7.76 -12.50 -14.73
N GLU A 86 -6.65 -13.22 -14.59
CA GLU A 86 -6.17 -14.17 -15.59
C GLU A 86 -6.98 -15.48 -15.60
N PRO A 87 -7.25 -16.06 -16.78
CA PRO A 87 -7.99 -17.32 -16.89
C PRO A 87 -7.26 -18.46 -16.17
N ALA A 88 -8.02 -19.48 -15.77
CA ALA A 88 -7.47 -20.65 -15.08
C ALA A 88 -6.44 -21.42 -15.94
N SER A 89 -6.53 -21.31 -17.28
CA SER A 89 -5.60 -21.91 -18.24
C SER A 89 -4.29 -21.14 -18.42
N ALA A 90 -4.15 -19.95 -17.83
CA ALA A 90 -2.95 -19.14 -17.98
C ALA A 90 -1.71 -19.86 -17.40
N PRO A 91 -0.55 -19.81 -18.09
CA PRO A 91 0.65 -20.56 -17.70
C PRO A 91 1.31 -19.92 -16.48
N ARG A 92 1.01 -20.48 -15.30
CA ARG A 92 1.63 -20.11 -14.02
C ARG A 92 2.83 -21.03 -13.80
N PRO A 93 4.00 -20.51 -13.38
CA PRO A 93 4.21 -19.18 -12.78
C PRO A 93 4.59 -18.04 -13.75
N GLU A 94 4.79 -18.32 -15.04
CA GLU A 94 5.41 -17.42 -16.02
C GLU A 94 4.69 -16.08 -16.14
N ILE A 95 3.36 -16.09 -16.26
CA ILE A 95 2.56 -14.86 -16.39
C ILE A 95 2.71 -13.90 -15.19
N ILE A 96 2.97 -14.44 -14.00
CA ILE A 96 3.15 -13.63 -12.80
C ILE A 96 4.54 -13.03 -12.77
N GLU A 97 5.55 -13.78 -13.20
CA GLU A 97 6.90 -13.26 -13.33
C GLU A 97 6.97 -12.13 -14.37
N ASP A 98 6.34 -12.30 -15.53
CA ASP A 98 6.29 -11.28 -16.57
C ASP A 98 5.57 -10.02 -16.09
N TYR A 99 4.42 -10.19 -15.41
CA TYR A 99 3.71 -9.08 -14.78
C TYR A 99 4.58 -8.33 -13.76
N VAL A 100 5.33 -9.05 -12.93
CA VAL A 100 6.20 -8.41 -11.94
C VAL A 100 7.36 -7.68 -12.60
N LYS A 101 7.97 -8.25 -13.64
CA LYS A 101 9.05 -7.59 -14.41
C LYS A 101 8.57 -6.31 -15.07
N LEU A 102 7.42 -6.36 -15.76
CA LEU A 102 6.87 -5.22 -16.49
C LEU A 102 6.51 -4.05 -15.55
N ASN A 103 6.08 -4.35 -14.33
CA ASN A 103 5.66 -3.35 -13.34
C ASN A 103 6.72 -3.04 -12.29
N ALA A 104 7.94 -3.56 -12.43
CA ALA A 104 8.98 -3.46 -11.41
C ALA A 104 9.33 -2.01 -11.02
N THR A 105 9.25 -1.07 -11.96
CA THR A 105 9.49 0.36 -11.73
C THR A 105 8.39 1.04 -10.93
N LEU A 106 7.20 0.44 -10.85
CA LEU A 106 6.07 0.92 -10.04
C LEU A 106 6.12 0.37 -8.61
N TYR A 107 6.75 -0.79 -8.42
CA TYR A 107 6.88 -1.43 -7.11
C TYR A 107 8.02 -0.82 -6.30
N THR A 108 8.00 0.50 -6.15
CA THR A 108 8.97 1.26 -5.34
C THR A 108 8.28 1.83 -4.11
N PHE A 109 9.05 2.03 -3.04
CA PHE A 109 8.55 2.64 -1.82
C PHE A 109 8.05 4.05 -2.09
N LYS A 110 8.75 4.78 -2.97
CA LYS A 110 8.33 6.12 -3.41
C LYS A 110 6.92 6.08 -4.02
N THR A 111 6.68 5.23 -5.02
CA THR A 111 5.35 5.12 -5.67
C THR A 111 4.27 4.78 -4.65
N PHE A 112 4.54 3.84 -3.75
CA PHE A 112 3.61 3.51 -2.66
C PHE A 112 3.27 4.72 -1.79
N THR A 113 4.27 5.53 -1.41
CA THR A 113 4.03 6.74 -0.61
C THR A 113 3.24 7.81 -1.35
N GLU A 114 3.49 7.96 -2.65
CA GLU A 114 2.80 8.93 -3.51
C GLU A 114 1.32 8.53 -3.69
N GLU A 115 1.05 7.25 -3.93
CA GLU A 115 -0.32 6.72 -4.02
C GLU A 115 -1.08 6.89 -2.70
N LEU A 116 -0.46 6.59 -1.55
CA LEU A 116 -1.08 6.80 -0.23
C LEU A 116 -1.39 8.28 0.04
N GLN A 117 -0.50 9.19 -0.37
CA GLN A 117 -0.69 10.62 -0.22
C GLN A 117 -1.84 11.12 -1.11
N ASN A 118 -1.90 10.65 -2.36
CA ASN A 118 -2.98 10.99 -3.28
C ASN A 118 -4.35 10.50 -2.78
N GLU A 119 -4.42 9.29 -2.21
CA GLU A 119 -5.63 8.78 -1.56
C GLU A 119 -6.03 9.65 -0.38
N TYR A 120 -5.06 10.07 0.46
CA TYR A 120 -5.33 10.98 1.58
C TYR A 120 -5.93 12.30 1.12
N GLU A 121 -5.29 12.95 0.16
CA GLU A 121 -5.74 14.25 -0.34
C GLU A 121 -7.11 14.16 -0.99
N THR A 122 -7.39 13.06 -1.69
CA THR A 122 -8.70 12.80 -2.30
C THR A 122 -9.78 12.65 -1.24
N GLU A 123 -9.53 11.87 -0.18
CA GLU A 123 -10.46 11.71 0.95
C GLU A 123 -10.71 13.03 1.68
N VAL A 124 -9.65 13.80 1.94
CA VAL A 124 -9.75 15.12 2.59
C VAL A 124 -10.58 16.09 1.73
N ARG A 125 -10.32 16.14 0.41
CA ARG A 125 -11.11 16.97 -0.52
C ARG A 125 -12.57 16.52 -0.59
N ALA A 126 -12.83 15.21 -0.62
CA ALA A 126 -14.20 14.67 -0.64
C ALA A 126 -14.96 15.00 0.64
N ASN A 127 -14.30 14.91 1.80
CA ASN A 127 -14.90 15.27 3.09
C ASN A 127 -15.15 16.77 3.21
N ALA A 128 -14.21 17.61 2.74
CA ALA A 128 -14.40 19.05 2.67
C ALA A 128 -15.62 19.41 1.82
N ALA A 129 -15.74 18.82 0.61
CA ALA A 129 -16.87 19.04 -0.28
C ALA A 129 -18.21 18.61 0.35
N LYS A 130 -18.26 17.47 1.05
CA LYS A 130 -19.45 17.02 1.79
C LYS A 130 -19.85 18.00 2.90
N SER A 131 -18.88 18.56 3.62
CA SER A 131 -19.13 19.57 4.65
C SER A 131 -19.71 20.85 4.04
N THR A 132 -19.18 21.32 2.91
CA THR A 132 -19.67 22.53 2.24
C THR A 132 -21.11 22.36 1.73
N ILE A 133 -21.44 21.18 1.21
CA ILE A 133 -22.81 20.86 0.77
C ILE A 133 -23.77 20.86 1.98
N PHE A 134 -23.40 20.20 3.08
CA PHE A 134 -24.22 20.16 4.29
C PHE A 134 -24.49 21.56 4.87
N ASP A 135 -23.48 22.43 4.89
CA ASP A 135 -23.63 23.82 5.36
C ASP A 135 -24.53 24.64 4.41
N SER A 136 -24.43 24.42 3.09
CA SER A 136 -25.30 25.09 2.11
C SER A 136 -26.77 24.63 2.19
N GLU A 137 -27.04 23.34 2.39
CA GLU A 137 -28.41 22.83 2.56
C GLU A 137 -29.05 23.30 3.88
N LYS A 138 -28.25 23.49 4.92
CA LYS A 138 -28.71 24.04 6.20
C LYS A 138 -29.08 25.51 6.09
N LEU A 139 -28.33 26.29 5.31
CA LEU A 139 -28.64 27.70 5.04
C LEU A 139 -29.92 27.86 4.21
N VAL A 140 -30.17 26.98 3.24
CA VAL A 140 -31.40 27.01 2.42
C VAL A 140 -32.66 26.65 3.21
N LYS A 141 -32.57 25.85 4.27
CA LYS A 141 -33.72 25.51 5.13
C LYS A 141 -34.09 26.57 6.17
N ILE A 142 -33.26 27.59 6.35
CA ILE A 142 -33.46 28.67 7.34
C ILE A 142 -33.88 29.99 6.67
N ALA A 143 -33.92 30.03 5.33
CA ALA A 143 -34.47 31.14 4.53
C ALA A 143 -35.92 30.88 4.13
#